data_AF-A0A9E3JQ32-F1
#
_entry.id   AF-A0A9E3JQ32-F1
#
_cell.length_a   1.000
_cell.length_b   1.000
_cell.length_c   1.000
_cell.angle_alpha   90.00
_cell.angle_beta   90.00
_cell.angle_gamma   90.00
#
_symmetry.space_group_name_H-M   'P 1'
#
loop_
_entity.id
_entity.type
_entity.pdbx_description
1 polymer ?
#
loop_
_entity_poly.entity_id
_entity_poly.type
_entity_poly.pdbx_seq_one_letter_code
_entity_poly.pdbx_strand_id
1 'polypeptide(L)'
;MRGRISGFTYLGLIILVTVIGLVGAATLKIDSLLRRARAEQELLEAGAAFGTALRTYAEATPKGQPAQPPSLKELLKDPRFPGVRRHLRKIFVDPLTGKAEWGIVWANPGDRKGVLAVYSLAKAKPLKQGHFDARFSGFENKEHVSDWKFVATGQALMQGQVQGQPLLAGQTHGQTPGTPSLFAPAGPGAPPEQPPLFPGRGATQSGTGPAAPPPPPPVPEPTPQAEPPPSPEPPSGAGTEGDSDPVPPPPADNP
;
A
#
# COMPACT_ATOMS: atom_id res chain seq x y z
N MET A 1 -11.68 -5.49 79.15
CA MET A 1 -11.97 -4.54 78.05
C MET A 1 -11.56 -5.19 76.74
N ARG A 2 -12.50 -5.57 75.87
CA ARG A 2 -12.19 -6.25 74.59
C ARG A 2 -12.20 -5.21 73.47
N GLY A 3 -11.01 -4.72 73.12
CA GLY A 3 -10.81 -3.77 72.02
C GLY A 3 -10.98 -4.47 70.66
N ARG A 4 -11.85 -3.90 69.81
CA ARG A 4 -12.14 -4.39 68.46
C ARG A 4 -10.92 -4.21 67.55
N ILE A 5 -10.24 -5.31 67.21
CA ILE A 5 -9.17 -5.37 66.18
C ILE A 5 -9.81 -5.73 64.83
N SER A 6 -10.73 -4.89 64.33
CA SER A 6 -11.48 -5.18 63.10
C SER A 6 -11.26 -4.15 61.98
N GLY A 7 -10.60 -3.03 62.27
CA GLY A 7 -10.40 -1.94 61.30
C GLY A 7 -9.20 -2.13 60.36
N PHE A 8 -8.11 -2.73 60.85
CA PHE A 8 -6.87 -2.86 60.07
C PHE A 8 -6.98 -3.87 58.93
N THR A 9 -7.63 -5.01 59.17
CA THR A 9 -7.86 -6.04 58.14
C THR A 9 -8.72 -5.54 56.99
N TYR A 10 -9.74 -4.72 57.30
CA TYR A 10 -10.58 -4.11 56.27
C TYR A 10 -9.82 -3.09 55.43
N LEU A 11 -8.96 -2.28 56.06
CA LEU A 11 -8.10 -1.34 55.34
C LEU A 11 -7.09 -2.05 54.44
N GLY A 12 -6.46 -3.13 54.92
CA GLY A 12 -5.59 -3.98 54.12
C GLY A 12 -6.32 -4.63 52.93
N LEU A 13 -7.57 -5.07 53.12
CA LEU A 13 -8.40 -5.63 52.06
C LEU A 13 -8.74 -4.59 50.98
N ILE A 14 -9.15 -3.38 51.36
CA ILE A 14 -9.44 -2.30 50.40
C ILE A 14 -8.19 -1.96 49.59
N ILE A 15 -7.04 -1.82 50.25
CA ILE A 15 -5.77 -1.52 49.58
C ILE A 15 -5.42 -2.66 48.61
N LEU A 16 -5.54 -3.92 49.02
CA LEU A 16 -5.26 -5.08 48.17
C LEU A 16 -6.16 -5.10 46.92
N VAL A 17 -7.47 -4.93 47.10
CA VAL A 17 -8.44 -4.89 45.98
C VAL A 17 -8.15 -3.72 45.06
N THR A 18 -7.79 -2.57 45.62
CA THR A 18 -7.43 -1.37 44.84
C THR A 18 -6.17 -1.59 44.02
N VAL A 19 -5.13 -2.22 44.60
CA VAL A 19 -3.89 -2.55 43.87
C VAL A 19 -4.17 -3.55 42.76
N ILE A 20 -4.96 -4.60 43.00
CA ILE A 20 -5.34 -5.58 41.98
C ILE A 20 -6.13 -4.90 40.85
N GLY A 21 -7.09 -4.03 41.19
CA GLY A 21 -7.86 -3.25 40.23
C GLY A 21 -6.99 -2.33 39.36
N LEU A 22 -6.02 -1.64 39.98
CA LEU A 22 -5.09 -0.75 39.28
C LEU A 22 -4.21 -1.52 38.28
N VAL A 23 -3.65 -2.66 38.69
CA VAL A 23 -2.81 -3.50 37.84
C VAL A 23 -3.60 -4.08 36.67
N GLY A 24 -4.82 -4.57 36.91
CA GLY A 24 -5.69 -5.10 35.86
C GLY A 24 -6.10 -4.06 34.80
N ALA A 25 -6.32 -2.81 35.22
CA ALA A 25 -6.70 -1.74 34.30
C ALA A 25 -5.58 -1.33 33.32
N ALA A 26 -4.31 -1.53 33.68
CA ALA A 26 -3.17 -1.16 32.84
C ALA A 26 -3.00 -2.07 31.61
N THR A 27 -3.41 -3.34 31.69
CA THR A 27 -3.15 -4.36 30.64
C THR A 27 -3.98 -4.15 29.37
N LEU A 28 -5.19 -3.59 29.47
CA LEU A 28 -6.15 -3.52 28.35
C LEU A 28 -5.70 -2.64 27.17
N LYS A 29 -4.80 -1.67 27.40
CA LYS A 29 -4.37 -0.72 26.35
C LYS A 29 -3.33 -1.30 25.40
N ILE A 30 -2.58 -2.31 25.82
CA ILE A 30 -1.47 -2.89 25.04
C ILE A 30 -2.00 -3.75 23.88
N ASP A 31 -3.16 -4.36 24.06
CA ASP A 31 -3.75 -5.30 23.12
C ASP A 31 -4.09 -4.69 21.75
N SER A 32 -4.55 -3.43 21.71
CA SER A 32 -4.91 -2.79 20.45
C SER A 32 -3.69 -2.50 19.57
N LEU A 33 -2.59 -2.08 20.19
CA LEU A 33 -1.33 -1.82 19.50
C LEU A 33 -0.73 -3.13 18.97
N LEU A 34 -0.76 -4.19 19.79
CA LEU A 34 -0.25 -5.49 19.38
C LEU A 34 -1.05 -6.10 18.23
N ARG A 35 -2.39 -5.98 18.27
CA ARG A 35 -3.25 -6.40 17.14
C ARG A 35 -2.92 -5.64 15.86
N ARG A 36 -2.73 -4.32 15.94
CA ARG A 36 -2.37 -3.50 14.78
C ARG A 36 -0.99 -3.87 14.22
N ALA A 37 0.00 -4.10 15.08
CA ALA A 37 1.33 -4.52 14.66
C ALA A 37 1.31 -5.87 13.94
N ARG A 38 0.50 -6.83 14.44
CA ARG A 38 0.30 -8.13 13.76
C ARG A 38 -0.38 -7.97 12.41
N ALA A 39 -1.45 -7.19 12.33
CA ALA A 39 -2.14 -6.92 11.07
C ALA A 39 -1.20 -6.29 10.03
N GLU A 40 -0.32 -5.38 10.45
CA GLU A 40 0.67 -4.77 9.56
C GLU A 40 1.75 -5.77 9.10
N GLN A 41 2.19 -6.66 9.98
CA GLN A 41 3.11 -7.74 9.60
C GLN A 41 2.46 -8.71 8.61
N GLU A 42 1.22 -9.14 8.88
CA GLU A 42 0.45 -9.99 7.97
C GLU A 42 0.24 -9.32 6.60
N LEU A 43 0.08 -7.99 6.57
CA LEU A 43 -0.01 -7.24 5.33
C LEU A 43 1.28 -7.33 4.53
N LEU A 44 2.44 -7.18 5.17
CA LEU A 44 3.74 -7.31 4.51
C LEU A 44 3.96 -8.73 3.98
N GLU A 45 3.54 -9.76 4.73
CA GLU A 45 3.62 -11.15 4.30
C GLU A 45 2.70 -11.43 3.10
N ALA A 46 1.45 -10.97 3.14
CA ALA A 46 0.50 -11.06 2.02
C ALA A 46 1.05 -10.33 0.79
N GLY A 47 1.58 -9.11 0.99
CA GLY A 47 2.21 -8.32 -0.06
C GLY A 47 3.45 -8.98 -0.67
N ALA A 48 4.30 -9.62 0.14
CA ALA A 48 5.41 -10.43 -0.36
C ALA A 48 4.95 -11.62 -1.19
N ALA A 49 3.83 -12.27 -0.83
CA ALA A 49 3.24 -13.32 -1.62
C ALA A 49 2.74 -12.80 -2.97
N PHE A 50 2.12 -11.62 -3.03
CA PHE A 50 1.74 -10.97 -4.29
C PHE A 50 2.96 -10.61 -5.14
N GLY A 51 3.98 -9.97 -4.58
CA GLY A 51 5.21 -9.63 -5.31
C GLY A 51 5.92 -10.86 -5.87
N THR A 52 5.97 -11.95 -5.09
CA THR A 52 6.51 -13.24 -5.52
C THR A 52 5.67 -13.86 -6.64
N ALA A 53 4.34 -13.83 -6.52
CA ALA A 53 3.44 -14.34 -7.54
C ALA A 53 3.60 -13.59 -8.87
N LEU A 54 3.66 -12.25 -8.83
CA LEU A 54 3.91 -11.42 -10.01
C LEU A 54 5.27 -11.74 -10.64
N ARG A 55 6.32 -11.93 -9.84
CA ARG A 55 7.64 -12.33 -10.34
C ARG A 55 7.59 -13.70 -11.03
N THR A 56 7.05 -14.72 -10.37
CA THR A 56 7.00 -16.08 -10.95
C THR A 56 6.11 -16.15 -12.18
N TYR A 57 5.08 -15.31 -12.28
CA TYR A 57 4.26 -15.17 -13.48
C TYR A 57 5.06 -14.56 -14.65
N ALA A 58 5.82 -13.49 -14.38
CA ALA A 58 6.71 -12.89 -15.36
C ALA A 58 7.80 -13.88 -15.84
N GLU A 59 8.41 -14.63 -14.92
CA GLU A 59 9.41 -15.66 -15.24
C GLU A 59 8.84 -16.84 -16.06
N ALA A 60 7.58 -17.20 -15.83
CA ALA A 60 6.91 -18.24 -16.60
C ALA A 60 6.45 -17.77 -17.99
N THR A 61 6.48 -16.46 -18.27
CA THR A 61 5.98 -15.91 -19.52
C THR A 61 6.98 -16.15 -20.67
N PRO A 62 6.57 -16.79 -21.78
CA PRO A 62 7.42 -16.94 -22.96
C PRO A 62 7.77 -15.58 -23.59
N LYS A 63 8.97 -15.47 -24.17
CA LYS A 63 9.40 -14.25 -24.86
C LYS A 63 8.39 -13.85 -25.95
N GLY A 64 7.95 -12.58 -25.92
CA GLY A 64 6.97 -12.04 -26.87
C GLY A 64 5.56 -11.86 -26.31
N GLN A 65 5.27 -12.34 -25.10
CA GLN A 65 4.01 -12.08 -24.39
C GLN A 65 4.20 -11.07 -23.24
N PRO A 66 3.12 -10.37 -22.81
CA PRO A 66 3.21 -9.42 -21.69
C PRO A 66 3.56 -10.14 -20.39
N ALA A 67 4.64 -9.71 -19.74
CA ALA A 67 5.15 -10.29 -18.50
C ALA A 67 4.23 -10.04 -17.30
N GLN A 68 3.38 -9.02 -17.36
CA GLN A 68 2.42 -8.69 -16.31
C GLN A 68 1.09 -9.40 -16.55
N PRO A 69 0.45 -9.96 -15.50
CA PRO A 69 -0.88 -10.55 -15.63
C PRO A 69 -1.92 -9.44 -15.84
N PRO A 70 -2.90 -9.60 -16.75
CA PRO A 70 -3.95 -8.62 -16.97
C PRO A 70 -4.91 -8.48 -15.78
N SER A 71 -4.97 -9.44 -14.84
CA SER A 71 -5.73 -9.30 -13.61
C SER A 71 -5.16 -10.16 -12.47
N LEU A 72 -5.53 -9.85 -11.22
CA LEU A 72 -5.14 -10.66 -10.06
C LEU A 72 -5.66 -12.09 -10.12
N LYS A 73 -6.75 -12.34 -10.85
CA LYS A 73 -7.33 -13.69 -10.99
C LYS A 73 -6.41 -14.62 -11.76
N GLU A 74 -5.62 -14.09 -12.70
CA GLU A 74 -4.67 -14.90 -13.46
C GLU A 74 -3.47 -15.37 -12.63
N LEU A 75 -3.18 -14.71 -11.51
CA LEU A 75 -2.20 -15.23 -10.56
C LEU A 75 -2.66 -16.53 -9.89
N LEU A 76 -3.96 -16.76 -9.76
CA LEU A 76 -4.52 -18.01 -9.23
C LEU A 76 -4.53 -19.13 -10.26
N LYS A 77 -4.79 -18.80 -11.52
CA LYS A 77 -4.88 -19.75 -12.62
C LYS A 77 -4.38 -19.08 -13.89
N ASP A 78 -3.16 -19.41 -14.28
CA ASP A 78 -2.58 -18.93 -15.53
C ASP A 78 -3.24 -19.65 -16.73
N PRO A 79 -3.93 -18.93 -17.63
CA PRO A 79 -4.58 -19.52 -18.80
C PRO A 79 -3.61 -19.89 -19.94
N ARG A 80 -2.35 -19.46 -19.87
CA ARG A 80 -1.36 -19.69 -20.94
C ARG A 80 -0.84 -21.12 -20.99
N PHE A 81 -0.97 -21.85 -19.89
CA PHE A 81 -0.55 -23.23 -19.82
C PHE A 81 -1.78 -24.15 -19.94
N PRO A 82 -1.69 -25.26 -20.69
CA PRO A 82 -2.77 -26.23 -20.81
C PRO A 82 -3.09 -26.97 -19.49
N GLY A 83 -2.27 -26.78 -18.45
CA GLY A 83 -2.50 -27.28 -17.09
C GLY A 83 -2.70 -26.14 -16.07
N VAL A 84 -3.23 -26.45 -14.89
CA VAL A 84 -3.46 -25.46 -13.82
C VAL A 84 -2.11 -25.06 -13.20
N ARG A 85 -1.53 -23.96 -13.68
CA ARG A 85 -0.37 -23.33 -13.05
C ARG A 85 -0.84 -22.19 -12.13
N ARG A 86 -0.51 -22.30 -10.84
CA ARG A 86 -0.88 -21.32 -9.81
C ARG A 86 0.36 -20.59 -9.32
N HIS A 87 0.37 -19.27 -9.40
CA HIS A 87 1.43 -18.41 -8.87
C HIS A 87 1.09 -17.89 -7.47
N LEU A 88 -0.21 -17.82 -7.16
CA LEU A 88 -0.76 -17.43 -5.88
C LEU A 88 -1.74 -18.50 -5.39
N ARG A 89 -1.71 -18.81 -4.08
CA ARG A 89 -2.58 -19.85 -3.50
C ARG A 89 -4.03 -19.40 -3.39
N LYS A 90 -4.24 -18.14 -3.01
CA LYS A 90 -5.55 -17.48 -2.82
C LYS A 90 -5.37 -15.97 -2.87
N ILE A 91 -6.43 -15.23 -3.19
CA ILE A 91 -6.44 -13.79 -2.93
C ILE A 91 -6.50 -13.61 -1.41
N PHE A 92 -5.49 -12.95 -0.84
CA PHE A 92 -5.46 -12.66 0.59
C PHE A 92 -6.50 -11.61 0.95
N VAL A 93 -7.02 -11.68 2.18
CA VAL A 93 -7.82 -10.60 2.77
C VAL A 93 -6.84 -9.57 3.32
N ASP A 94 -7.08 -8.29 3.05
CA ASP A 94 -6.31 -7.22 3.66
C ASP A 94 -6.63 -7.17 5.17
N PRO A 95 -5.64 -7.41 6.05
CA PRO A 95 -5.86 -7.50 7.50
C PRO A 95 -6.21 -6.15 8.14
N LEU A 96 -5.97 -5.02 7.46
CA LEU A 96 -6.33 -3.70 7.96
C LEU A 96 -7.76 -3.29 7.57
N THR A 97 -8.23 -3.69 6.38
CA THR A 97 -9.59 -3.36 5.92
C THR A 97 -10.60 -4.49 6.17
N GLY A 98 -10.11 -5.72 6.40
CA GLY A 98 -10.94 -6.92 6.56
C GLY A 98 -11.55 -7.42 5.24
N LYS A 99 -11.14 -6.88 4.09
CA LYS A 99 -11.73 -7.19 2.78
C LYS A 99 -10.69 -7.78 1.83
N ALA A 100 -11.12 -8.65 0.91
CA ALA A 100 -10.26 -9.15 -0.17
C ALA A 100 -10.14 -8.15 -1.34
N GLU A 101 -10.23 -6.85 -1.04
CA GLU A 101 -10.16 -5.76 -2.01
C GLU A 101 -8.79 -5.10 -1.93
N TRP A 102 -8.07 -5.09 -3.05
CA TRP A 102 -6.72 -4.55 -3.13
C TRP A 102 -6.65 -3.45 -4.19
N GLY A 103 -5.84 -2.43 -3.90
CA GLY A 103 -5.43 -1.45 -4.87
C GLY A 103 -4.49 -2.07 -5.89
N ILE A 104 -4.67 -1.75 -7.17
CA ILE A 104 -3.88 -2.28 -8.27
C ILE A 104 -3.20 -1.11 -9.00
N VAL A 105 -1.89 -1.21 -9.17
CA VAL A 105 -1.13 -0.33 -10.05
C VAL A 105 -1.02 -1.03 -11.39
N TRP A 106 -1.56 -0.41 -12.44
CA TRP A 106 -1.57 -0.92 -13.80
C TRP A 106 -0.31 -0.48 -14.56
N ALA A 107 0.23 -1.37 -15.38
CA ALA A 107 1.35 -1.08 -16.29
C ALA A 107 0.90 -0.12 -17.41
N ASN A 108 -0.33 -0.30 -17.91
CA ASN A 108 -0.99 0.70 -18.74
C ASN A 108 -2.26 1.21 -18.02
N PRO A 109 -2.21 2.40 -17.40
CA PRO A 109 -3.33 2.97 -16.66
C PRO A 109 -4.59 3.18 -17.50
N GLY A 110 -4.44 3.49 -18.79
CA GLY A 110 -5.58 3.77 -19.69
C GLY A 110 -6.46 2.53 -19.90
N ASP A 111 -5.84 1.39 -20.20
CA ASP A 111 -6.56 0.15 -20.51
C ASP A 111 -6.82 -0.74 -19.28
N ARG A 112 -6.31 -0.35 -18.10
CA ARG A 112 -6.30 -1.18 -16.87
C ARG A 112 -5.83 -2.61 -17.15
N LYS A 113 -4.70 -2.73 -17.85
CA LYS A 113 -4.08 -4.00 -18.22
C LYS A 113 -2.67 -4.08 -17.65
N GLY A 114 -2.32 -5.29 -17.21
CA GLY A 114 -1.02 -5.62 -16.63
C GLY A 114 -0.91 -5.11 -15.20
N VAL A 115 -1.06 -5.99 -14.22
CA VAL A 115 -0.83 -5.67 -12.80
C VAL A 115 0.68 -5.53 -12.58
N LEU A 116 1.12 -4.31 -12.28
CA LEU A 116 2.51 -3.99 -11.98
C LEU A 116 2.79 -4.09 -10.47
N ALA A 117 1.86 -3.59 -9.67
CA ALA A 117 1.95 -3.61 -8.21
C ALA A 117 0.58 -3.77 -7.57
N VAL A 118 0.57 -4.22 -6.32
CA VAL A 118 -0.62 -4.32 -5.47
C VAL A 118 -0.37 -3.50 -4.20
N TYR A 119 -1.39 -2.85 -3.65
CA TYR A 119 -1.29 -2.08 -2.40
C TYR A 119 -2.59 -2.18 -1.59
N SER A 120 -2.51 -1.96 -0.28
CA SER A 120 -3.69 -1.94 0.61
C SER A 120 -4.48 -0.64 0.42
N LEU A 121 -5.81 -0.71 0.57
CA LEU A 121 -6.67 0.48 0.53
C LEU A 121 -6.73 1.23 1.87
N ALA A 122 -6.08 0.70 2.92
CA ALA A 122 -6.06 1.32 4.23
C ALA A 122 -5.25 2.62 4.26
N LYS A 123 -5.88 3.70 4.74
CA LYS A 123 -5.23 5.02 4.94
C LYS A 123 -4.55 5.15 6.31
N ALA A 124 -4.37 4.05 7.04
CA ALA A 124 -3.75 4.08 8.36
C ALA A 124 -2.26 4.46 8.26
N LYS A 125 -1.74 5.12 9.30
CA LYS A 125 -0.31 5.41 9.42
C LYS A 125 0.47 4.13 9.73
N PRO A 126 1.57 3.81 9.02
CA PRO A 126 2.39 2.66 9.34
C PRO A 126 3.02 2.73 10.74
N LEU A 127 3.09 1.59 11.43
CA LEU A 127 3.85 1.43 12.66
C LEU A 127 5.34 1.16 12.35
N LYS A 128 5.62 0.40 11.30
CA LYS A 128 6.96 0.09 10.81
C LYS A 128 7.42 1.20 9.86
N GLN A 129 8.45 1.92 10.26
CA GLN A 129 9.01 3.04 9.49
C GLN A 129 10.32 2.69 8.77
N GLY A 130 10.99 1.61 9.18
CA GLY A 130 12.29 1.21 8.65
C GLY A 130 12.65 -0.25 8.88
N HIS A 131 13.88 -0.61 8.52
CA HIS A 131 14.41 -1.98 8.61
C HIS A 131 13.53 -2.97 7.85
N PHE A 132 13.15 -2.61 6.63
CA PHE A 132 12.46 -3.52 5.73
C PHE A 132 13.47 -4.42 5.01
N ASP A 133 13.03 -5.63 4.67
CA ASP A 133 13.79 -6.49 3.76
C ASP A 133 13.97 -5.84 2.39
N ALA A 134 15.03 -6.23 1.67
CA ALA A 134 15.33 -5.72 0.32
C ALA A 134 14.17 -5.85 -0.68
N ARG A 135 13.27 -6.82 -0.46
CA ARG A 135 12.06 -7.03 -1.29
C ARG A 135 11.02 -5.90 -1.16
N PHE A 136 11.10 -5.07 -0.13
CA PHE A 136 10.19 -3.95 0.16
C PHE A 136 10.90 -2.59 0.05
N SER A 137 11.86 -2.48 -0.87
CA SER A 137 12.57 -1.22 -1.12
C SER A 137 11.60 -0.08 -1.41
N GLY A 138 11.79 1.05 -0.72
CA GLY A 138 10.96 2.26 -0.88
C GLY A 138 9.72 2.33 0.01
N PHE A 139 9.59 1.46 1.02
CA PHE A 139 8.49 1.50 2.01
C PHE A 139 8.82 2.33 3.25
N GLU A 140 10.08 2.73 3.41
CA GLU A 140 10.55 3.51 4.54
C GLU A 140 9.93 4.90 4.57
N ASN A 141 9.63 5.37 5.78
CA ASN A 141 9.12 6.71 6.06
C ASN A 141 7.85 7.10 5.26
N LYS A 142 6.98 6.14 4.94
CA LYS A 142 5.67 6.43 4.33
C LYS A 142 4.66 6.93 5.37
N GLU A 143 3.80 7.83 4.93
CA GLU A 143 2.73 8.39 5.76
C GLU A 143 1.54 7.45 5.86
N HIS A 144 1.24 6.72 4.78
CA HIS A 144 0.13 5.78 4.73
C HIS A 144 0.58 4.38 4.31
N VAL A 145 -0.09 3.38 4.85
CA VAL A 145 0.09 1.98 4.44
C VAL A 145 -0.30 1.77 2.97
N SER A 146 -1.23 2.57 2.44
CA SER A 146 -1.58 2.57 1.01
C SER A 146 -0.43 2.96 0.07
N ASP A 147 0.63 3.59 0.58
CA ASP A 147 1.80 3.94 -0.22
C ASP A 147 2.75 2.75 -0.44
N TRP A 148 2.54 1.65 0.29
CA TRP A 148 3.30 0.41 0.14
C TRP A 148 2.83 -0.37 -1.08
N LYS A 149 3.58 -0.22 -2.16
CA LYS A 149 3.34 -0.86 -3.46
C LYS A 149 4.17 -2.12 -3.59
N PHE A 150 3.54 -3.28 -3.47
CA PHE A 150 4.17 -4.58 -3.63
C PHE A 150 4.35 -4.90 -5.11
N VAL A 151 5.60 -4.87 -5.57
CA VAL A 151 5.98 -5.08 -6.98
C VAL A 151 6.65 -6.44 -7.18
N ALA A 152 6.69 -6.93 -8.43
CA ALA A 152 7.62 -7.99 -8.81
C ALA A 152 9.06 -7.48 -8.64
N THR A 153 9.70 -7.87 -7.54
CA THR A 153 11.07 -7.48 -7.17
C THR A 153 12.00 -7.58 -8.39
N GLY A 154 12.57 -6.44 -8.80
CA GLY A 154 13.55 -6.34 -9.91
C GLY A 154 13.06 -5.63 -11.18
N GLN A 155 11.79 -5.71 -11.55
CA GLN A 155 11.32 -5.16 -12.85
C GLN A 155 10.62 -3.80 -12.76
N ALA A 156 9.84 -3.53 -11.71
CA ALA A 156 9.11 -2.26 -11.60
C ALA A 156 10.02 -1.05 -11.29
N LEU A 157 11.09 -1.26 -10.50
CA LEU A 157 12.09 -0.22 -10.24
C LEU A 157 12.90 0.11 -11.50
N MET A 158 13.22 -0.91 -12.31
CA MET A 158 13.88 -0.72 -13.60
C MET A 158 12.97 0.05 -14.58
N GLN A 159 11.69 -0.30 -14.70
CA GLN A 159 10.76 0.39 -15.60
C GLN A 159 10.38 1.81 -15.15
N GLY A 160 10.30 2.06 -13.83
CA GLY A 160 10.02 3.38 -13.26
C GLY A 160 11.21 4.36 -13.28
N GLN A 161 12.45 3.85 -13.39
CA GLN A 161 13.64 4.70 -13.52
C GLN A 161 13.99 5.08 -14.96
N VAL A 162 13.36 4.50 -16.00
CA VAL A 162 13.64 4.87 -17.40
C VAL A 162 12.81 6.07 -17.90
N GLN A 163 11.82 6.55 -17.15
CA GLN A 163 10.95 7.66 -17.55
C GLN A 163 11.23 9.01 -16.87
N GLY A 164 12.31 9.10 -16.09
CA GLY A 164 12.63 10.29 -15.28
C GLY A 164 13.95 10.98 -15.59
N GLN A 165 14.57 10.72 -16.75
CA GLN A 165 15.81 11.40 -17.13
C GLN A 165 15.53 12.29 -18.36
N PRO A 166 15.60 13.63 -18.24
CA PRO A 166 15.64 14.47 -19.43
C PRO A 166 16.95 14.14 -20.15
N LEU A 167 16.80 13.39 -21.25
CA LEU A 167 17.81 13.22 -22.27
C LEU A 167 18.18 14.63 -22.74
N LEU A 168 19.32 15.15 -22.28
CA LEU A 168 19.91 16.35 -22.85
C LEU A 168 20.07 16.08 -24.35
N ALA A 169 19.30 16.81 -25.15
CA ALA A 169 19.41 16.82 -26.59
C ALA A 169 20.82 17.25 -26.97
N GLY A 170 21.56 16.34 -27.60
CA GLY A 170 22.94 16.56 -28.02
C GLY A 170 23.46 15.39 -28.85
N GLN A 171 22.67 14.93 -29.81
CA GLN A 171 23.14 14.01 -30.85
C GLN A 171 23.37 14.79 -32.15
N THR A 172 24.63 14.90 -32.57
CA THR A 172 24.99 14.88 -33.99
C THR A 172 26.25 14.04 -34.17
N HIS A 173 26.07 12.72 -34.31
CA HIS A 173 27.06 11.85 -34.92
C HIS A 173 26.87 11.91 -36.44
N GLY A 174 27.78 12.58 -37.14
CA GLY A 174 27.96 12.46 -38.59
C GLY A 174 29.39 11.97 -38.85
N GLN A 175 29.53 10.73 -39.30
CA GLN A 175 30.79 10.16 -39.77
C GLN A 175 31.09 10.67 -41.18
N THR A 176 32.35 11.04 -41.45
CA THR A 176 32.99 10.90 -42.77
C THR A 176 34.41 10.38 -42.58
N PRO A 177 34.86 9.35 -43.33
CA PRO A 177 36.24 8.89 -43.33
C PRO A 177 37.05 9.54 -44.47
N GLY A 178 38.29 9.95 -44.17
CA GLY A 178 39.39 10.01 -45.14
C GLY A 178 39.95 11.41 -45.51
N THR A 179 41.19 11.64 -45.04
CA THR A 179 42.38 12.22 -45.74
C THR A 179 43.03 13.38 -44.97
N PRO A 180 44.33 13.31 -44.61
CA PRO A 180 45.03 14.40 -43.93
C PRO A 180 45.62 15.41 -44.93
N SER A 181 45.20 16.67 -44.88
CA SER A 181 45.89 17.78 -45.54
C SER A 181 46.71 18.58 -44.54
N LEU A 182 48.03 18.35 -44.59
CA LEU A 182 49.06 19.30 -44.20
C LEU A 182 49.04 20.49 -45.18
N PHE A 183 49.43 21.68 -44.72
CA PHE A 183 49.54 23.00 -45.40
C PHE A 183 48.39 24.00 -45.16
N ALA A 184 48.59 25.01 -44.29
CA ALA A 184 49.12 26.33 -44.66
C ALA A 184 49.04 27.35 -43.48
N PRO A 185 50.04 28.26 -43.29
CA PRO A 185 50.15 29.17 -42.13
C PRO A 185 49.72 30.64 -42.35
N ALA A 186 49.57 31.33 -41.21
CA ALA A 186 49.45 32.76 -40.84
C ALA A 186 49.53 33.91 -41.87
N GLY A 187 48.70 34.95 -41.62
CA GLY A 187 48.86 36.33 -42.09
C GLY A 187 48.12 37.33 -41.17
N PRO A 188 48.68 38.52 -40.82
CA PRO A 188 48.23 39.38 -39.72
C PRO A 188 47.50 40.68 -40.17
N GLY A 189 46.70 41.31 -39.29
CA GLY A 189 46.33 42.73 -39.46
C GLY A 189 45.09 43.26 -38.72
N ALA A 190 45.35 44.11 -37.71
CA ALA A 190 44.57 45.26 -37.19
C ALA A 190 43.45 45.09 -36.10
N PRO A 191 43.57 45.81 -34.94
CA PRO A 191 42.56 46.04 -33.86
C PRO A 191 41.86 47.44 -34.02
N PRO A 192 41.15 48.11 -33.05
CA PRO A 192 40.73 47.83 -31.65
C PRO A 192 39.21 48.07 -31.38
N GLU A 193 38.63 47.81 -30.19
CA GLU A 193 38.28 48.85 -29.19
C GLU A 193 37.81 48.23 -27.84
N GLN A 194 38.16 48.90 -26.74
CA GLN A 194 37.65 48.81 -25.35
C GLN A 194 37.48 50.27 -24.85
N PRO A 195 36.98 50.57 -23.63
CA PRO A 195 35.75 50.23 -22.87
C PRO A 195 35.01 51.55 -22.43
N PRO A 196 34.02 51.56 -21.50
CA PRO A 196 34.31 51.74 -20.05
C PRO A 196 33.33 50.95 -19.12
N LEU A 197 33.60 50.47 -17.90
CA LEU A 197 34.23 51.00 -16.66
C LEU A 197 33.46 52.15 -15.93
N PHE A 198 32.21 51.84 -15.47
CA PHE A 198 31.46 52.37 -14.29
C PHE A 198 31.13 53.89 -14.26
N PRO A 199 30.14 54.44 -13.48
CA PRO A 199 29.52 53.95 -12.23
C PRO A 199 27.97 54.16 -12.08
N GLY A 200 27.33 53.41 -11.19
CA GLY A 200 25.92 53.66 -10.81
C GLY A 200 25.53 52.98 -9.50
N ARG A 201 25.34 53.79 -8.47
CA ARG A 201 24.99 53.42 -7.09
C ARG A 201 23.47 53.56 -6.91
N GLY A 202 22.84 52.60 -6.22
CA GLY A 202 21.42 52.58 -5.86
C GLY A 202 20.69 51.44 -6.59
N ALA A 203 19.91 50.56 -5.99
CA ALA A 203 19.27 50.55 -4.69
C ALA A 203 19.19 49.11 -4.14
N THR A 204 19.14 49.05 -2.83
CA THR A 204 18.70 47.94 -1.97
C THR A 204 17.57 47.10 -2.57
N GLN A 205 17.77 45.78 -2.67
CA GLN A 205 16.68 44.83 -2.48
C GLN A 205 17.00 44.00 -1.23
N SER A 206 16.47 44.53 -0.13
CA SER A 206 16.28 43.85 1.15
C SER A 206 15.50 42.55 0.95
N GLY A 207 15.84 41.55 1.74
CA GLY A 207 15.19 40.25 1.73
C GLY A 207 13.68 40.28 2.00
N THR A 208 13.02 39.25 1.44
CA THR A 208 11.78 38.63 1.92
C THR A 208 11.88 37.21 1.33
N GLY A 209 12.27 36.20 2.11
CA GLY A 209 11.34 35.40 2.91
C GLY A 209 10.89 34.19 2.07
N PRO A 210 11.13 32.94 2.51
CA PRO A 210 10.72 31.75 1.77
C PRO A 210 9.20 31.72 1.57
N ALA A 211 8.78 31.36 0.35
CA ALA A 211 7.40 31.21 -0.03
C ALA A 211 6.63 30.33 0.96
N ALA A 212 5.61 30.92 1.58
CA ALA A 212 4.66 30.21 2.43
C ALA A 212 3.91 29.12 1.63
N PRO A 213 3.62 27.95 2.23
CA PRO A 213 2.83 26.91 1.59
C PRO A 213 1.41 27.41 1.28
N PRO A 214 0.77 26.89 0.21
CA PRO A 214 -0.62 27.25 -0.11
C PRO A 214 -1.57 26.83 1.04
N PRO A 215 -2.65 27.59 1.28
CA PRO A 215 -3.61 27.27 2.32
C PRO A 215 -4.28 25.91 2.05
N PRO A 216 -4.63 25.13 3.11
CA PRO A 216 -5.34 23.87 2.96
C PRO A 216 -6.72 24.09 2.30
N PRO A 217 -7.22 23.13 1.51
CA PRO A 217 -8.58 23.19 0.98
C PRO A 217 -9.61 23.22 2.12
N PRO A 218 -10.78 23.86 1.92
CA PRO A 218 -11.81 23.94 2.94
C PRO A 218 -12.27 22.55 3.37
N VAL A 219 -12.41 22.38 4.68
CA VAL A 219 -13.01 21.20 5.31
C VAL A 219 -14.42 21.05 4.76
N PRO A 220 -14.83 19.90 4.18
CA PRO A 220 -16.24 19.68 3.89
C PRO A 220 -17.01 19.67 5.21
N GLU A 221 -18.03 20.53 5.30
CA GLU A 221 -18.96 20.58 6.43
C GLU A 221 -19.49 19.17 6.77
N PRO A 222 -19.75 18.86 8.05
CA PRO A 222 -20.39 17.62 8.42
C PRO A 222 -21.80 17.62 7.82
N THR A 223 -21.99 16.84 6.76
CA THR A 223 -23.33 16.46 6.30
C THR A 223 -24.04 15.83 7.50
N PRO A 224 -25.26 16.28 7.86
CA PRO A 224 -26.05 15.60 8.88
C PRO A 224 -26.18 14.14 8.49
N GLN A 225 -25.79 13.26 9.42
CA GLN A 225 -26.05 11.82 9.33
C GLN A 225 -27.51 11.63 8.93
N ALA A 226 -27.73 11.15 7.71
CA ALA A 226 -28.98 10.49 7.37
C ALA A 226 -29.08 9.26 8.27
N GLU A 227 -30.00 9.35 9.23
CA GLU A 227 -30.48 8.27 10.06
C GLU A 227 -30.71 7.02 9.19
N PRO A 228 -30.18 5.84 9.55
CA PRO A 228 -30.53 4.63 8.83
C PRO A 228 -32.04 4.39 9.01
N PRO A 229 -32.81 4.09 7.94
CA PRO A 229 -34.21 3.74 8.10
C PRO A 229 -34.33 2.50 9.00
N PRO A 230 -35.37 2.41 9.86
CA PRO A 230 -35.60 1.22 10.65
C PRO A 230 -35.74 0.01 9.71
N SER A 231 -35.07 -1.08 10.07
CA SER A 231 -35.16 -2.35 9.35
C SER A 231 -36.63 -2.81 9.24
N PRO A 232 -37.06 -3.35 8.09
CA PRO A 232 -38.40 -3.92 7.99
C PRO A 232 -38.49 -5.13 8.92
N GLU A 233 -39.52 -5.10 9.76
CA GLU A 233 -40.02 -6.19 10.59
C GLU A 233 -40.20 -7.45 9.72
N PRO A 234 -39.77 -8.65 10.16
CA PRO A 234 -40.06 -9.87 9.42
C PRO A 234 -41.58 -10.11 9.44
N PRO A 235 -42.18 -10.58 8.33
CA PRO A 235 -43.60 -10.89 8.33
C PRO A 235 -43.88 -12.00 9.35
N SER A 236 -44.75 -11.69 10.30
CA SER A 236 -45.43 -12.67 11.15
C SER A 236 -46.27 -13.58 10.26
N GLY A 237 -45.64 -14.66 9.81
CA GLY A 237 -46.22 -15.73 9.03
C GLY A 237 -46.87 -16.75 9.96
N ALA A 238 -48.19 -16.81 9.86
CA ALA A 238 -49.08 -17.83 10.37
C ALA A 238 -48.59 -19.28 10.15
N GLY A 239 -48.95 -20.15 11.10
CA GLY A 239 -49.40 -21.52 10.83
C GLY A 239 -48.32 -22.58 10.67
N THR A 240 -47.81 -23.12 11.78
CA THR A 240 -47.27 -24.50 11.79
C THR A 240 -48.44 -25.44 12.09
N GLU A 241 -49.13 -25.85 11.03
CA GLU A 241 -50.05 -26.99 11.06
C GLU A 241 -49.19 -28.26 10.93
N GLY A 242 -49.40 -29.20 11.85
CA GLY A 242 -48.58 -30.40 12.00
C GLY A 242 -48.73 -31.35 10.83
N ASP A 243 -47.64 -31.56 10.10
CA ASP A 243 -47.49 -32.68 9.19
C ASP A 243 -47.20 -33.93 10.01
N SER A 244 -48.21 -34.78 10.11
CA SER A 244 -48.12 -36.08 10.78
C SER A 244 -47.62 -37.09 9.76
N ASP A 245 -46.35 -37.49 9.86
CA ASP A 245 -45.80 -38.64 9.16
C ASP A 245 -46.66 -39.90 9.43
N PRO A 246 -47.18 -40.59 8.40
CA PRO A 246 -47.79 -41.89 8.59
C PRO A 246 -46.69 -42.96 8.70
N VAL A 247 -46.65 -43.60 9.88
CA VAL A 247 -45.89 -44.82 10.19
C VAL A 247 -46.15 -45.91 9.12
N PRO A 248 -45.12 -46.54 8.53
CA PRO A 248 -45.32 -47.67 7.63
C PRO A 248 -45.73 -48.94 8.40
N PRO A 249 -46.62 -49.79 7.86
CA PRO A 249 -47.05 -51.01 8.53
C PRO A 249 -45.94 -52.08 8.55
N PRO A 250 -45.93 -52.99 9.56
CA PRO A 250 -44.93 -54.03 9.67
C PRO A 250 -45.08 -55.11 8.57
N PRO A 251 -44.00 -55.79 8.17
CA PRO A 251 -44.08 -56.87 7.19
C PRO A 251 -44.84 -58.07 7.78
N ALA A 252 -45.83 -58.56 7.04
CA ALA A 252 -46.51 -59.80 7.35
C ALA A 252 -45.59 -61.01 7.10
N ASP A 253 -45.61 -61.91 8.07
CA ASP A 253 -44.86 -63.16 8.14
C ASP A 253 -45.61 -64.26 7.34
N ASN A 254 -44.88 -64.91 6.41
CA ASN A 254 -45.01 -66.31 5.92
C ASN A 254 -46.30 -66.81 5.21
N PRO A 255 -46.29 -68.02 4.57
CA PRO A 255 -45.18 -68.94 4.21
C PRO A 255 -44.95 -69.15 2.71
#